data_AF-A0A0U4Z2H3-F1
#
_entry.id   AF-A0A0U4Z2H3-F1
#
_cell.length_a   1.000
_cell.length_b   1.000
_cell.length_c   1.000
_cell.angle_alpha   90.00
_cell.angle_beta   90.00
_cell.angle_gamma   90.00
#
_symmetry.space_group_name_H-M   'P 1'
#
loop_
_entity.id
_entity.type
_entity.pdbx_description
1 polymer ?
#
loop_
_entity_poly.entity_id
_entity_poly.type
_entity_poly.pdbx_seq_one_letter_code
_entity_poly.pdbx_strand_id
1 'polypeptide(L)'
;MAPSIDYPAPLPFSLSLSNSIPQKQATINVSVVEIIEDDAAQEHSHEDGHSSHPEESIDPLDSERQRLRNHLGLPAEQGAPAPEQPRIQPLFFIERVPDSRAVSCSLPGCTHGALQPGELRLALNPGMGGDMWFRSSSDYYHIPCFELLADFTSPTYLDRIQPLTRNTFKLRGLKPSSVFDGSYLLPGGVERLILEWKVTRGKAIDKRDGVFDERMYKLEESVYELLYRAGSRTYRPVRRPGLLDQFEFYTLSKTLAPNEFEYTGGRKEEWNLFESFIGEEDGVHDLSGMLERWERAVAIAWQHTRASSSASVSSEEEDQPALTPTAARAIRRLSAIPTPQSVE
;
A
#
# COMPACT_ATOMS: atom_id res chain seq x y z
N MET A 1 -21.66 14.60 -29.62
CA MET A 1 -21.33 13.16 -29.63
C MET A 1 -19.82 13.04 -29.79
N ALA A 2 -19.12 12.71 -28.71
CA ALA A 2 -17.67 12.54 -28.70
C ALA A 2 -17.33 11.06 -28.94
N PRO A 3 -16.23 10.73 -29.65
CA PRO A 3 -15.91 9.36 -30.03
C PRO A 3 -15.44 8.56 -28.80
N SER A 4 -15.90 7.30 -28.73
CA SER A 4 -15.41 6.30 -27.79
C SER A 4 -13.96 5.97 -28.14
N ILE A 5 -13.04 6.24 -27.23
CA ILE A 5 -11.65 5.79 -27.33
C ILE A 5 -11.60 4.45 -26.61
N ASP A 6 -11.49 3.36 -27.38
CA ASP A 6 -11.17 2.04 -26.86
C ASP A 6 -9.71 2.04 -26.39
N TYR A 7 -9.51 1.75 -25.10
CA TYR A 7 -8.18 1.63 -24.51
C TYR A 7 -7.73 0.16 -24.54
N PRO A 8 -6.48 -0.12 -24.93
CA PRO A 8 -5.91 -1.46 -24.77
C PRO A 8 -5.81 -1.82 -23.28
N ALA A 9 -6.04 -3.10 -22.98
CA ALA A 9 -6.00 -3.65 -21.64
C ALA A 9 -4.68 -3.32 -20.91
N PRO A 10 -4.71 -3.10 -19.58
CA PRO A 10 -3.51 -2.85 -18.80
C PRO A 10 -2.53 -4.04 -18.88
N LEU A 11 -1.23 -3.72 -18.96
CA LEU A 11 -0.16 -4.71 -18.84
C LEU A 11 -0.24 -5.38 -17.44
N PRO A 12 0.08 -6.68 -17.32
CA PRO A 12 -0.28 -7.51 -16.16
C PRO A 12 0.60 -7.29 -14.91
N PHE A 13 1.32 -6.17 -14.79
CA PHE A 13 2.08 -5.87 -13.58
C PHE A 13 1.28 -5.13 -12.50
N SER A 14 -0.04 -5.17 -12.59
CA SER A 14 -0.86 -5.30 -11.39
C SER A 14 -0.86 -6.78 -11.02
N LEU A 15 -0.11 -7.17 -9.98
CA LEU A 15 -0.46 -8.36 -9.21
C LEU A 15 -1.81 -8.07 -8.53
N SER A 16 -2.87 -8.05 -9.34
CA SER A 16 -4.24 -8.19 -8.90
C SER A 16 -4.47 -9.68 -8.91
N LEU A 17 -4.47 -10.30 -7.73
CA LEU A 17 -5.01 -11.65 -7.53
C LEU A 17 -6.55 -11.62 -7.64
N SER A 18 -7.09 -10.92 -8.63
CA SER A 18 -8.51 -11.00 -8.99
C SER A 18 -8.72 -12.09 -10.04
N ASN A 19 -8.35 -13.32 -9.71
CA ASN A 19 -8.92 -14.47 -10.40
C ASN A 19 -10.23 -14.83 -9.71
N SER A 20 -11.31 -14.46 -10.39
CA SER A 20 -12.66 -15.04 -10.31
C SER A 20 -12.77 -16.31 -9.47
N ILE A 21 -13.29 -16.17 -8.24
CA ILE A 21 -13.79 -17.29 -7.46
C ILE A 21 -14.94 -17.93 -8.26
N PRO A 22 -14.87 -19.22 -8.64
CA PRO A 22 -16.04 -19.89 -9.18
C PRO A 22 -17.08 -19.99 -8.06
N GLN A 23 -18.25 -19.37 -8.29
CA GLN A 23 -19.44 -19.54 -7.45
C GLN A 23 -19.81 -21.03 -7.37
N LYS A 24 -19.32 -21.75 -6.36
CA LYS A 24 -19.95 -22.99 -5.91
C LYS A 24 -21.08 -22.59 -4.97
N GLN A 25 -22.31 -22.70 -5.48
CA GLN A 25 -23.51 -22.75 -4.65
C GLN A 25 -23.33 -23.85 -3.59
N ALA A 26 -23.05 -23.45 -2.36
CA ALA A 26 -23.22 -24.32 -1.21
C ALA A 26 -24.73 -24.40 -0.93
N THR A 27 -25.35 -25.48 -1.39
CA THR A 27 -26.70 -25.86 -0.96
C THR A 27 -26.59 -26.32 0.49
N ILE A 28 -26.99 -25.45 1.42
CA ILE A 28 -27.10 -25.81 2.83
C ILE A 28 -28.47 -26.48 3.03
N ASN A 29 -28.44 -27.78 3.35
CA ASN A 29 -29.59 -28.52 3.85
C ASN A 29 -29.96 -28.00 5.24
N VAL A 30 -31.07 -27.28 5.34
CA VAL A 30 -31.66 -26.89 6.62
C VAL A 30 -32.38 -28.12 7.18
N SER A 31 -31.80 -28.73 8.21
CA SER A 31 -32.54 -29.64 9.09
C SER A 31 -33.09 -28.83 10.26
N VAL A 32 -34.41 -28.88 10.36
CA VAL A 32 -35.26 -28.23 11.34
C VAL A 32 -34.92 -28.71 12.75
N VAL A 33 -34.76 -27.77 13.68
CA VAL A 33 -34.89 -28.03 15.11
C VAL A 33 -35.93 -27.04 15.63
N GLU A 34 -37.10 -27.58 15.93
CA GLU A 34 -38.18 -26.93 16.67
C GLU A 34 -37.70 -26.65 18.10
N ILE A 35 -37.93 -25.43 18.60
CA ILE A 35 -37.91 -25.15 20.03
C ILE A 35 -39.24 -24.47 20.39
N ILE A 36 -39.94 -25.23 21.23
CA ILE A 36 -41.22 -25.07 21.91
C ILE A 36 -41.43 -23.67 22.51
N GLU A 37 -42.62 -23.11 22.24
CA GLU A 37 -43.23 -21.98 22.97
C GLU A 37 -43.71 -22.46 24.35
N ASP A 38 -43.44 -21.68 25.40
CA ASP A 38 -44.20 -21.76 26.65
C ASP A 38 -44.55 -20.34 27.12
N ASP A 39 -45.85 -20.04 27.06
CA ASP A 39 -46.51 -18.91 27.67
C ASP A 39 -46.71 -19.15 29.17
N ALA A 40 -46.30 -18.20 30.02
CA ALA A 40 -46.97 -17.93 31.28
C ALA A 40 -46.65 -16.52 31.80
N ALA A 41 -47.68 -15.69 31.88
CA ALA A 41 -47.67 -14.37 32.51
C ALA A 41 -47.75 -14.48 34.05
N GLN A 42 -47.00 -13.63 34.77
CA GLN A 42 -47.51 -13.04 36.03
C GLN A 42 -46.76 -11.76 36.44
N GLU A 43 -47.53 -10.82 36.98
CA GLU A 43 -47.25 -9.40 37.23
C GLU A 43 -46.44 -9.08 38.51
N HIS A 44 -45.95 -7.83 38.53
CA HIS A 44 -45.63 -6.96 39.67
C HIS A 44 -44.34 -7.20 40.50
N SER A 45 -43.36 -6.29 40.33
CA SER A 45 -43.03 -5.26 41.33
C SER A 45 -41.91 -4.32 40.84
N HIS A 46 -42.08 -3.02 41.11
CA HIS A 46 -41.06 -1.99 40.99
C HIS A 46 -39.83 -2.30 41.83
N GLU A 47 -38.66 -2.35 41.20
CA GLU A 47 -37.38 -2.08 41.85
C GLU A 47 -36.52 -1.20 40.92
N ASP A 48 -36.11 -0.05 41.45
CA ASP A 48 -35.18 0.89 40.84
C ASP A 48 -33.80 0.24 40.70
N GLY A 49 -33.61 -0.46 39.58
CA GLY A 49 -32.30 -0.91 39.14
C GLY A 49 -31.59 0.23 38.43
N HIS A 50 -30.53 0.76 39.03
CA HIS A 50 -29.50 1.50 38.29
C HIS A 50 -29.03 0.65 37.11
N SER A 51 -29.56 0.97 35.93
CA SER A 51 -29.08 0.45 34.67
C SER A 51 -27.74 1.12 34.39
N SER A 52 -26.67 0.56 34.96
CA SER A 52 -25.32 0.74 34.43
C SER A 52 -25.27 0.02 33.08
N HIS A 53 -25.87 0.63 32.05
CA HIS A 53 -25.45 0.36 30.69
C HIS A 53 -23.95 0.68 30.66
N PRO A 54 -23.08 -0.25 30.22
CA PRO A 54 -21.77 0.17 29.80
C PRO A 54 -22.00 1.23 28.73
N GLU A 55 -21.51 2.45 28.94
CA GLU A 55 -21.40 3.42 27.86
C GLU A 55 -20.57 2.73 26.78
N GLU A 56 -21.24 2.16 25.78
CA GLU A 56 -20.57 1.70 24.57
C GLU A 56 -19.85 2.93 24.04
N SER A 57 -18.53 2.92 24.17
CA SER A 57 -17.69 3.95 23.61
C SER A 57 -17.91 3.93 22.11
N ILE A 58 -18.76 4.82 21.61
CA ILE A 58 -19.01 5.00 20.19
C ILE A 58 -17.65 5.33 19.57
N ASP A 59 -17.09 4.43 18.76
CA ASP A 59 -15.82 4.71 18.10
C ASP A 59 -16.07 5.88 17.13
N PRO A 60 -15.37 7.01 17.31
CA PRO A 60 -15.62 8.22 16.53
C PRO A 60 -15.40 8.02 15.03
N LEU A 61 -14.70 6.95 14.61
CA LEU A 61 -14.40 6.63 13.22
C LEU A 61 -15.35 5.62 12.58
N ASP A 62 -16.30 5.05 13.33
CA ASP A 62 -17.22 4.03 12.78
C ASP A 62 -18.03 4.54 11.59
N SER A 63 -18.49 5.79 11.65
CA SER A 63 -19.21 6.42 10.55
C SER A 63 -18.36 6.55 9.28
N GLU A 64 -17.08 6.89 9.42
CA GLU A 64 -16.14 7.00 8.29
C GLU A 64 -15.74 5.63 7.74
N ARG A 65 -15.57 4.61 8.60
CA ARG A 65 -15.37 3.22 8.15
C ARG A 65 -16.56 2.73 7.37
N GLN A 66 -17.78 2.97 7.85
CA GLN A 66 -19.00 2.58 7.15
C GLN A 66 -19.14 3.33 5.81
N ARG A 67 -18.80 4.62 5.79
CA ARG A 67 -18.79 5.42 4.56
C ARG A 67 -17.80 4.87 3.53
N LEU A 68 -16.59 4.49 3.96
CA LEU A 68 -15.61 3.82 3.08
C LEU A 68 -16.16 2.49 2.57
N ARG A 69 -16.71 1.64 3.43
CA ARG A 69 -17.31 0.35 3.01
C ARG A 69 -18.39 0.53 1.95
N ASN A 70 -19.29 1.49 2.14
CA ASN A 70 -20.34 1.82 1.19
C ASN A 70 -19.74 2.31 -0.15
N HIS A 71 -18.72 3.17 -0.10
CA HIS A 71 -18.03 3.68 -1.29
C HIS A 71 -17.34 2.58 -2.10
N LEU A 72 -16.85 1.53 -1.42
CA LEU A 72 -16.25 0.36 -2.05
C LEU A 72 -17.29 -0.64 -2.57
N GLY A 73 -18.59 -0.43 -2.32
CA GLY A 73 -19.66 -1.36 -2.68
C GLY A 73 -19.64 -2.64 -1.84
N LEU A 74 -19.22 -2.56 -0.57
CA LEU A 74 -19.20 -3.68 0.35
C LEU A 74 -20.54 -3.81 1.10
N PRO A 75 -21.02 -5.03 1.37
CA PRO A 75 -22.26 -5.23 2.12
C PRO A 75 -22.12 -4.71 3.55
N ALA A 76 -23.22 -4.21 4.11
CA ALA A 76 -23.28 -3.73 5.49
C ALA A 76 -22.97 -4.86 6.49
N GLU A 77 -23.53 -6.05 6.25
CA GLU A 77 -23.37 -7.23 7.09
C GLU A 77 -23.09 -8.49 6.26
N GLN A 78 -22.53 -9.53 6.88
CA GLN A 78 -22.34 -10.82 6.23
C GLN A 78 -23.72 -11.42 5.85
N GLY A 79 -23.92 -11.69 4.56
CA GLY A 79 -25.19 -12.24 4.04
C GLY A 79 -26.20 -11.19 3.59
N ALA A 80 -25.95 -9.89 3.82
CA ALA A 80 -26.77 -8.83 3.24
C ALA A 80 -26.60 -8.82 1.70
N PRO A 81 -27.64 -8.44 0.93
CA PRO A 81 -27.54 -8.31 -0.51
C PRO A 81 -26.41 -7.33 -0.86
N ALA A 82 -25.55 -7.73 -1.79
CA ALA A 82 -24.45 -6.88 -2.24
C ALA A 82 -25.03 -5.57 -2.81
N PRO A 83 -24.54 -4.39 -2.37
CA PRO A 83 -24.97 -3.13 -2.94
C PRO A 83 -24.58 -3.04 -4.42
N GLU A 84 -25.16 -2.08 -5.13
CA GLU A 84 -24.77 -1.81 -6.52
C GLU A 84 -23.26 -1.55 -6.59
N GLN A 85 -22.55 -2.36 -7.37
CA GLN A 85 -21.11 -2.24 -7.53
C GLN A 85 -20.76 -0.89 -8.18
N PRO A 86 -19.74 -0.18 -7.68
CA PRO A 86 -19.36 1.09 -8.27
C PRO A 86 -18.87 0.86 -9.70
N ARG A 87 -19.30 1.73 -10.63
CA ARG A 87 -18.89 1.68 -12.04
C ARG A 87 -17.38 1.77 -12.22
N ILE A 88 -16.71 2.44 -11.29
CA ILE A 88 -15.25 2.56 -11.21
C ILE A 88 -14.87 2.13 -9.81
N GLN A 89 -14.06 1.07 -9.72
CA GLN A 89 -13.57 0.57 -8.44
C GLN A 89 -12.63 1.59 -7.80
N PRO A 90 -12.89 2.05 -6.56
CA PRO A 90 -11.96 2.94 -5.88
C PRO A 90 -10.64 2.25 -5.55
N LEU A 91 -9.55 2.95 -5.81
CA LEU A 91 -8.18 2.52 -5.55
C LEU A 91 -7.51 3.48 -4.56
N PHE A 92 -6.55 2.93 -3.80
CA PHE A 92 -5.81 3.62 -2.76
C PHE A 92 -4.39 3.86 -3.27
N PHE A 93 -4.15 5.04 -3.85
CA PHE A 93 -2.84 5.34 -4.40
C PHE A 93 -1.90 5.87 -3.33
N ILE A 94 -0.73 5.27 -3.19
CA ILE A 94 0.35 5.85 -2.39
C ILE A 94 1.19 6.70 -3.35
N GLU A 95 1.25 7.99 -3.10
CA GLU A 95 1.88 8.98 -3.97
C GLU A 95 2.60 10.05 -3.15
N ARG A 96 3.50 10.80 -3.80
CA ARG A 96 4.09 12.00 -3.20
C ARG A 96 3.13 13.19 -3.32
N VAL A 97 3.15 14.05 -2.32
CA VAL A 97 2.53 15.38 -2.41
C VAL A 97 3.36 16.22 -3.39
N PRO A 98 2.76 16.75 -4.48
CA PRO A 98 3.51 17.56 -5.44
C PRO A 98 3.95 18.89 -4.83
N ASP A 99 5.08 19.43 -5.29
CA ASP A 99 5.72 20.64 -4.72
C ASP A 99 4.86 21.91 -4.74
N SER A 100 3.78 21.90 -5.52
CA SER A 100 2.94 23.07 -5.73
C SER A 100 1.90 23.34 -4.64
N ARG A 101 1.56 22.37 -3.77
CA ARG A 101 0.40 22.48 -2.85
C ARG A 101 0.55 21.61 -1.60
N ALA A 102 0.29 22.20 -0.44
CA ALA A 102 -0.12 21.45 0.74
C ALA A 102 -1.62 21.12 0.65
N VAL A 103 -2.02 19.95 1.16
CA VAL A 103 -3.44 19.53 1.20
C VAL A 103 -3.83 19.03 2.58
N SER A 104 -5.05 19.30 2.99
CA SER A 104 -5.57 18.79 4.27
C SER A 104 -5.87 17.29 4.18
N CYS A 105 -5.71 16.59 5.30
CA CYS A 105 -6.19 15.22 5.42
C CYS A 105 -7.72 15.21 5.49
N SER A 106 -8.35 14.29 4.76
CA SER A 106 -9.80 14.10 4.71
C SER A 106 -10.35 13.31 5.91
N LEU A 107 -9.52 12.82 6.83
CA LEU A 107 -9.99 12.17 8.07
C LEU A 107 -10.50 13.25 9.04
N PRO A 108 -11.77 13.20 9.47
CA PRO A 108 -12.30 14.11 10.48
C PRO A 108 -11.49 14.03 11.78
N GLY A 109 -11.15 15.17 12.36
CA GLY A 109 -10.38 15.23 13.61
C GLY A 109 -8.89 14.93 13.49
N CYS A 110 -8.34 14.79 12.27
CA CYS A 110 -6.90 14.61 12.07
C CYS A 110 -6.07 15.75 12.70
N THR A 111 -5.10 15.40 13.53
CA THR A 111 -4.23 16.35 14.27
C THR A 111 -2.82 16.48 13.68
N HIS A 112 -2.45 15.66 12.68
CA HIS A 112 -1.11 15.66 12.08
C HIS A 112 -0.81 16.88 11.19
N GLY A 113 -1.73 17.85 11.11
CA GLY A 113 -1.58 19.03 10.26
C GLY A 113 -1.94 18.75 8.80
N ALA A 114 -1.38 19.58 7.90
CA ALA A 114 -1.56 19.42 6.46
C ALA A 114 -0.42 18.59 5.85
N LEU A 115 -0.74 17.78 4.86
CA LEU A 115 0.22 17.02 4.05
C LEU A 115 1.11 17.99 3.28
N GLN A 116 2.41 17.98 3.56
CA GLN A 116 3.38 18.91 2.99
C GLN A 116 3.96 18.40 1.66
N PRO A 117 4.39 19.31 0.77
CA PRO A 117 5.21 18.99 -0.39
C PRO A 117 6.28 17.93 -0.14
N GLY A 118 6.32 16.92 -1.01
CA GLY A 118 7.30 15.84 -0.98
C GLY A 118 7.00 14.67 -0.05
N GLU A 119 6.10 14.83 0.93
CA GLU A 119 5.64 13.77 1.83
C GLU A 119 4.86 12.68 1.07
N LEU A 120 4.87 11.47 1.64
CA LEU A 120 3.99 10.39 1.17
C LEU A 120 2.56 10.59 1.68
N ARG A 121 1.59 10.36 0.81
CA ARG A 121 0.17 10.38 1.14
C ARG A 121 -0.57 9.20 0.53
N LEU A 122 -1.76 8.94 1.06
CA LEU A 122 -2.74 8.08 0.42
C LEU A 122 -3.79 8.94 -0.30
N ALA A 123 -4.01 8.67 -1.58
CA ALA A 123 -5.03 9.28 -2.41
C ALA A 123 -6.10 8.24 -2.77
N LEU A 124 -7.29 8.37 -2.18
CA LEU A 124 -8.46 7.57 -2.53
C LEU A 124 -9.07 8.13 -3.81
N ASN A 125 -9.10 7.33 -4.88
CA ASN A 125 -9.62 7.76 -6.17
C ASN A 125 -10.57 6.71 -6.80
N PRO A 126 -11.80 7.11 -7.19
CA PRO A 126 -12.45 8.39 -6.87
C PRO A 126 -12.64 8.58 -5.35
N GLY A 127 -12.71 9.84 -4.90
CA GLY A 127 -13.01 10.17 -3.49
C GLY A 127 -14.45 9.82 -3.09
N MET A 128 -14.69 9.67 -1.78
CA MET A 128 -15.99 9.38 -1.16
C MET A 128 -16.98 10.54 -1.21
N GLY A 129 -16.51 11.77 -1.42
CA GLY A 129 -17.36 12.98 -1.46
C GLY A 129 -17.87 13.37 -2.84
N GLY A 130 -17.50 12.65 -3.90
CA GLY A 130 -17.69 13.12 -5.28
C GLY A 130 -19.02 12.72 -5.93
N ASP A 131 -19.75 13.70 -6.46
CA ASP A 131 -20.68 13.48 -7.56
C ASP A 131 -19.91 12.87 -8.76
N MET A 132 -20.53 11.94 -9.49
CA MET A 132 -19.93 11.12 -10.57
C MET A 132 -19.21 11.89 -11.71
N TRP A 133 -19.32 13.21 -11.77
CA TRP A 133 -18.74 14.07 -12.81
C TRP A 133 -17.24 14.36 -12.64
N PHE A 134 -16.66 14.15 -11.46
CA PHE A 134 -15.21 14.28 -11.24
C PHE A 134 -14.55 12.94 -10.94
N ARG A 135 -14.36 12.12 -11.98
CA ARG A 135 -13.43 10.97 -11.96
C ARG A 135 -11.99 11.34 -11.54
N SER A 136 -11.69 12.64 -11.42
CA SER A 136 -10.41 13.20 -10.99
C SER A 136 -10.39 13.69 -9.54
N SER A 137 -11.50 13.62 -8.79
CA SER A 137 -11.50 14.02 -7.38
C SER A 137 -10.90 12.92 -6.51
N SER A 138 -10.04 13.31 -5.58
CA SER A 138 -9.41 12.39 -4.63
C SER A 138 -9.52 12.94 -3.24
N ASP A 139 -9.83 12.05 -2.30
CA ASP A 139 -9.67 12.33 -0.88
C ASP A 139 -8.23 11.97 -0.50
N TYR A 140 -7.58 12.87 0.24
CA TYR A 140 -6.17 12.72 0.61
C TYR A 140 -6.06 12.44 2.10
N TYR A 141 -5.23 11.47 2.45
CA TYR A 141 -5.01 11.07 3.83
C TYR A 141 -3.52 10.96 4.12
N HIS A 142 -3.12 11.27 5.36
CA HIS A 142 -1.91 10.66 5.88
C HIS A 142 -2.12 9.14 5.83
N ILE A 143 -1.09 8.39 5.43
CA ILE A 143 -1.14 6.93 5.40
C ILE A 143 -1.63 6.35 6.76
N PRO A 144 -1.09 6.77 7.93
CA PRO A 144 -1.59 6.29 9.22
C PRO A 144 -3.05 6.65 9.51
N CYS A 145 -3.54 7.79 9.01
CA CYS A 145 -4.94 8.16 9.18
C CYS A 145 -5.88 7.25 8.37
N PHE A 146 -5.46 6.82 7.18
CA PHE A 146 -6.28 5.94 6.36
C PHE A 146 -6.27 4.49 6.85
N GLU A 147 -5.17 4.04 7.45
CA GLU A 147 -5.06 2.74 8.13
C GLU A 147 -6.09 2.59 9.27
N LEU A 148 -6.50 3.68 9.91
CA LEU A 148 -7.59 3.66 10.89
C LEU A 148 -8.96 3.35 10.27
N LEU A 149 -9.11 3.55 8.94
CA LEU A 149 -10.35 3.34 8.20
C LEU A 149 -10.38 2.01 7.42
N ALA A 150 -9.22 1.56 6.93
CA ALA A 150 -9.08 0.42 6.04
C ALA A 150 -8.23 -0.68 6.67
N ASP A 151 -8.83 -1.85 6.86
CA ASP A 151 -8.13 -3.03 7.39
C ASP A 151 -7.36 -3.75 6.28
N PHE A 152 -6.04 -3.54 6.22
CA PHE A 152 -5.16 -4.19 5.25
C PHE A 152 -4.86 -5.67 5.56
N THR A 153 -5.38 -6.22 6.65
CA THR A 153 -5.45 -7.68 6.85
C THR A 153 -6.61 -8.33 6.10
N SER A 154 -7.46 -7.53 5.46
CA SER A 154 -8.51 -8.01 4.55
C SER A 154 -8.10 -7.80 3.09
N PRO A 155 -8.23 -8.82 2.22
CA PRO A 155 -7.85 -8.72 0.81
C PRO A 155 -8.66 -7.63 0.08
N THR A 156 -9.88 -7.36 0.57
CA THR A 156 -10.78 -6.34 0.00
C THR A 156 -10.18 -4.93 0.02
N TYR A 157 -9.34 -4.62 1.03
CA TYR A 157 -8.65 -3.34 1.12
C TYR A 157 -7.23 -3.44 0.57
N LEU A 158 -6.50 -4.52 0.86
CA LEU A 158 -5.12 -4.71 0.42
C LEU A 158 -4.98 -4.64 -1.11
N ASP A 159 -5.87 -5.29 -1.86
CA ASP A 159 -5.79 -5.35 -3.32
C ASP A 159 -5.94 -3.97 -3.98
N ARG A 160 -6.58 -3.03 -3.28
CA ARG A 160 -6.83 -1.66 -3.76
C ARG A 160 -5.62 -0.75 -3.62
N ILE A 161 -4.60 -1.12 -2.84
CA ILE A 161 -3.37 -0.33 -2.71
C ILE A 161 -2.59 -0.35 -4.03
N GLN A 162 -2.26 0.83 -4.55
CA GLN A 162 -1.48 0.98 -5.77
C GLN A 162 -0.35 1.98 -5.55
N PRO A 163 0.93 1.58 -5.65
CA PRO A 163 2.02 2.56 -5.66
C PRO A 163 1.91 3.42 -6.92
N LEU A 164 2.05 4.74 -6.80
CA LEU A 164 2.05 5.64 -7.95
C LEU A 164 3.44 5.72 -8.58
N THR A 165 3.57 5.15 -9.77
CA THR A 165 4.83 4.99 -10.49
C THR A 165 4.68 5.43 -11.95
N ARG A 166 5.79 5.42 -12.68
CA ARG A 166 5.82 5.56 -14.14
C ARG A 166 4.89 4.60 -14.89
N ASN A 167 4.52 3.47 -14.29
CA ASN A 167 3.68 2.42 -14.90
C ASN A 167 2.20 2.51 -14.47
N THR A 168 1.89 3.16 -13.34
CA THR A 168 0.53 3.17 -12.77
C THR A 168 -0.17 4.54 -12.82
N PHE A 169 0.53 5.63 -13.18
CA PHE A 169 -0.05 6.98 -13.16
C PHE A 169 -1.29 7.15 -14.07
N LYS A 170 -1.40 6.38 -15.15
CA LYS A 170 -2.57 6.40 -16.04
C LYS A 170 -3.81 5.84 -15.33
N LEU A 171 -3.63 4.80 -14.50
CA LEU A 171 -4.70 4.21 -13.69
C LEU A 171 -5.24 5.22 -12.66
N ARG A 172 -4.35 6.07 -12.14
CA ARG A 172 -4.69 7.20 -11.25
C ARG A 172 -5.46 8.32 -11.95
N GLY A 173 -5.55 8.30 -13.28
CA GLY A 173 -6.17 9.36 -14.08
C GLY A 173 -5.30 10.60 -14.26
N LEU A 174 -3.98 10.51 -14.01
CA LEU A 174 -3.07 11.64 -14.22
C LEU A 174 -2.65 11.74 -15.68
N LYS A 175 -2.47 12.98 -16.14
CA LYS A 175 -1.89 13.26 -17.46
C LYS A 175 -0.37 13.05 -17.42
N PRO A 176 0.27 12.60 -18.51
CA PRO A 176 1.73 12.48 -18.57
C PRO A 176 2.45 13.78 -18.15
N SER A 177 1.94 14.94 -18.60
CA SER A 177 2.44 16.28 -18.24
C SER A 177 2.51 16.53 -16.72
N SER A 178 1.69 15.84 -15.92
CA SER A 178 1.64 16.01 -14.47
C SER A 178 2.65 15.14 -13.72
N VAL A 179 3.32 14.19 -14.39
CA VAL A 179 4.23 13.23 -13.75
C VAL A 179 5.64 13.23 -14.34
N PHE A 180 5.88 13.97 -15.43
CA PHE A 180 7.20 14.04 -16.07
C PHE A 180 8.29 14.62 -15.17
N ASP A 181 7.92 15.50 -14.22
CA ASP A 181 8.84 16.06 -13.22
C ASP A 181 9.04 15.13 -12.01
N GLY A 182 8.33 14.00 -11.95
CA GLY A 182 8.37 13.07 -10.83
C GLY A 182 7.67 13.56 -9.56
N SER A 183 6.95 14.69 -9.60
CA SER A 183 6.39 15.34 -8.41
C SER A 183 5.40 14.47 -7.63
N TYR A 184 4.62 13.64 -8.31
CA TYR A 184 3.69 12.68 -7.68
C TYR A 184 4.30 11.29 -7.48
N LEU A 185 5.36 10.96 -8.24
CA LEU A 185 5.85 9.60 -8.36
C LEU A 185 6.65 9.19 -7.14
N LEU A 186 6.52 7.93 -6.76
CA LEU A 186 7.23 7.38 -5.61
C LEU A 186 8.74 7.24 -5.91
N PRO A 187 9.59 7.44 -4.88
CA PRO A 187 10.97 6.99 -4.93
C PRO A 187 11.02 5.48 -5.14
N GLY A 188 12.08 5.03 -5.78
CA GLY A 188 12.28 3.62 -6.12
C GLY A 188 12.17 2.66 -4.94
N GLY A 189 12.81 2.98 -3.82
CA GLY A 189 12.75 2.18 -2.59
C GLY A 189 11.33 2.05 -2.06
N VAL A 190 10.57 3.14 -2.07
CA VAL A 190 9.16 3.15 -1.65
C VAL A 190 8.30 2.29 -2.57
N GLU A 191 8.47 2.41 -3.89
CA GLU A 191 7.81 1.53 -4.88
C GLU A 191 8.07 0.04 -4.57
N ARG A 192 9.34 -0.33 -4.36
CA ARG A 192 9.74 -1.72 -4.09
C ARG A 192 9.18 -2.21 -2.76
N LEU A 193 9.25 -1.40 -1.70
CA LEU A 193 8.76 -1.75 -0.37
C LEU A 193 7.25 -1.99 -0.35
N ILE A 194 6.46 -1.10 -0.95
CA ILE A 194 5.00 -1.26 -1.02
C ILE A 194 4.63 -2.55 -1.76
N LEU A 195 5.27 -2.83 -2.90
CA LEU A 195 4.98 -4.03 -3.68
C LEU A 195 5.33 -5.31 -2.90
N GLU A 196 6.47 -5.36 -2.23
CA GLU A 196 6.88 -6.52 -1.43
C GLU A 196 5.99 -6.71 -0.19
N TRP A 197 5.67 -5.62 0.50
CA TRP A 197 4.74 -5.60 1.63
C TRP A 197 3.38 -6.17 1.22
N LYS A 198 2.82 -5.72 0.08
CA LYS A 198 1.56 -6.25 -0.45
C LYS A 198 1.61 -7.75 -0.68
N VAL A 199 2.67 -8.25 -1.33
CA VAL A 199 2.82 -9.69 -1.61
C VAL A 199 2.96 -10.49 -0.31
N THR A 200 3.74 -9.99 0.65
CA THR A 200 3.96 -10.64 1.95
C THR A 200 2.66 -10.71 2.76
N ARG A 201 1.93 -9.60 2.86
CA ARG A 201 0.64 -9.53 3.56
C ARG A 201 -0.43 -10.38 2.87
N GLY A 202 -0.51 -10.33 1.54
CA GLY A 202 -1.43 -11.17 0.76
C GLY A 202 -1.18 -12.67 0.98
N LYS A 203 0.09 -13.09 1.01
CA LYS A 203 0.47 -14.47 1.33
C LYS A 203 0.07 -14.87 2.76
N ALA A 204 0.18 -13.96 3.73
CA ALA A 204 -0.25 -14.21 5.10
C ALA A 204 -1.78 -14.35 5.20
N ILE A 205 -2.53 -13.51 4.49
CA ILE A 205 -3.99 -13.56 4.37
C ILE A 205 -4.42 -14.91 3.77
N ASP A 206 -3.83 -15.32 2.64
CA ASP A 206 -4.20 -16.57 1.98
C ASP A 206 -3.93 -17.79 2.87
N LYS A 207 -2.84 -17.76 3.64
CA LYS A 207 -2.53 -18.82 4.61
C LYS A 207 -3.55 -18.85 5.75
N ARG A 208 -3.91 -17.68 6.31
CA ARG A 208 -4.92 -17.55 7.36
C ARG A 208 -6.28 -18.06 6.87
N ASP A 209 -6.64 -17.73 5.64
CA ASP A 209 -7.95 -18.03 5.06
C ASP A 209 -8.01 -19.45 4.43
N GLY A 210 -6.91 -20.21 4.49
CA GLY A 210 -6.83 -21.59 3.99
C GLY A 210 -6.88 -21.72 2.46
N VAL A 211 -6.63 -20.63 1.73
CA VAL A 211 -6.66 -20.57 0.26
C VAL A 211 -5.27 -20.48 -0.39
N PHE A 212 -4.21 -20.57 0.43
CA PHE A 212 -2.83 -20.50 -0.03
C PHE A 212 -2.49 -21.61 -1.05
N ASP A 213 -2.07 -21.19 -2.24
CA ASP A 213 -1.44 -22.04 -3.26
C ASP A 213 -0.06 -21.48 -3.61
N GLU A 214 0.99 -22.24 -3.30
CA GLU A 214 2.38 -21.88 -3.60
C GLU A 214 2.61 -21.55 -5.09
N ARG A 215 1.84 -22.17 -5.99
CA ARG A 215 1.96 -21.93 -7.44
C ARG A 215 1.56 -20.50 -7.82
N MET A 216 0.64 -19.88 -7.09
CA MET A 216 0.21 -18.50 -7.33
C MET A 216 1.30 -17.47 -6.98
N TYR A 217 2.22 -17.84 -6.10
CA TYR A 217 3.33 -16.99 -5.65
C TYR A 217 4.65 -17.30 -6.34
N LYS A 218 4.69 -18.34 -7.18
CA LYS A 218 5.89 -18.74 -7.90
C LYS A 218 6.10 -17.88 -9.13
N LEU A 219 7.18 -17.10 -9.13
CA LEU A 219 7.60 -16.31 -10.28
C LEU A 219 8.42 -17.14 -11.27
N GLU A 220 8.42 -16.72 -12.53
CA GLU A 220 9.41 -17.16 -13.51
C GLU A 220 10.82 -16.80 -13.01
N GLU A 221 11.80 -17.68 -13.19
CA GLU A 221 13.17 -17.49 -12.72
C GLU A 221 13.77 -16.14 -13.14
N SER A 222 13.57 -15.74 -14.40
CA SER A 222 14.10 -14.48 -14.92
C SER A 222 13.48 -13.25 -14.24
N VAL A 223 12.21 -13.35 -13.83
CA VAL A 223 11.50 -12.31 -13.07
C VAL A 223 11.94 -12.33 -11.61
N TYR A 224 12.06 -13.51 -11.00
CA TYR A 224 12.54 -13.65 -9.62
C TYR A 224 13.95 -13.06 -9.45
N GLU A 225 14.88 -13.43 -10.34
CA GLU A 225 16.24 -12.89 -10.35
C GLU A 225 16.24 -11.36 -10.44
N LEU A 226 15.42 -10.79 -11.33
CA LEU A 226 15.34 -9.35 -11.51
C LEU A 226 14.73 -8.64 -10.29
N LEU A 227 13.66 -9.18 -9.72
CA LEU A 227 12.91 -8.53 -8.63
C LEU A 227 13.58 -8.71 -7.27
N TYR A 228 14.26 -9.83 -7.02
CA TYR A 228 14.78 -10.16 -5.69
C TYR A 228 16.29 -10.23 -5.60
N ARG A 229 16.99 -10.52 -6.71
CA ARG A 229 18.44 -10.69 -6.71
C ARG A 229 19.20 -9.57 -7.39
N ALA A 230 18.54 -8.69 -8.17
CA ALA A 230 19.22 -7.56 -8.79
C ALA A 230 20.06 -6.76 -7.78
N GLY A 231 21.27 -6.40 -8.19
CA GLY A 231 22.27 -5.72 -7.34
C GLY A 231 23.07 -6.65 -6.42
N SER A 232 22.69 -7.92 -6.28
CA SER A 232 23.43 -8.89 -5.46
C SER A 232 24.72 -9.31 -6.14
N ARG A 233 25.66 -9.85 -5.36
CA ARG A 233 26.93 -10.37 -5.90
C ARG A 233 26.73 -11.47 -6.94
N THR A 234 25.72 -12.30 -6.70
CA THR A 234 25.43 -13.51 -7.50
C THR A 234 24.54 -13.23 -8.69
N TYR A 235 23.90 -12.06 -8.74
CA TYR A 235 23.02 -11.70 -9.83
C TYR A 235 23.75 -11.69 -11.16
N ARG A 236 23.20 -12.47 -12.10
CA ARG A 236 23.61 -12.48 -13.49
C ARG A 236 22.32 -12.39 -14.29
N PRO A 237 22.07 -11.28 -15.02
CA PRO A 237 20.87 -11.17 -15.83
C PRO A 237 20.93 -12.24 -16.92
N VAL A 238 20.15 -13.32 -16.77
CA VAL A 238 20.13 -14.44 -17.72
C VAL A 238 19.45 -14.00 -19.01
N ARG A 239 18.32 -13.30 -18.89
CA ARG A 239 17.51 -12.80 -20.01
C ARG A 239 16.54 -11.73 -19.52
N ARG A 240 16.20 -10.77 -20.39
CA ARG A 240 15.07 -9.84 -20.16
C ARG A 240 13.75 -10.61 -20.18
N PRO A 241 12.92 -10.53 -19.13
CA PRO A 241 11.56 -11.10 -19.13
C PRO A 241 10.74 -10.57 -20.32
N GLY A 242 9.95 -11.42 -20.96
CA GLY A 242 9.33 -11.13 -22.26
C GLY A 242 8.35 -9.95 -22.26
N LEU A 243 7.71 -9.66 -21.12
CA LEU A 243 6.72 -8.59 -20.97
C LEU A 243 7.32 -7.24 -20.59
N LEU A 244 8.62 -7.18 -20.30
CA LEU A 244 9.28 -5.94 -19.91
C LEU A 244 9.91 -5.25 -21.11
N ASP A 245 9.64 -3.96 -21.25
CA ASP A 245 10.40 -3.12 -22.17
C ASP A 245 11.86 -2.96 -21.69
N GLN A 246 12.70 -2.41 -22.56
CA GLN A 246 14.12 -2.26 -22.29
C GLN A 246 14.40 -1.30 -21.12
N PHE A 247 13.61 -0.23 -21.02
CA PHE A 247 13.78 0.81 -20.01
C PHE A 247 13.40 0.29 -18.62
N GLU A 248 12.27 -0.40 -18.51
CA GLU A 248 11.80 -1.01 -17.28
C GLU A 248 12.77 -2.08 -16.80
N PHE A 249 13.28 -2.92 -17.72
CA PHE A 249 14.30 -3.91 -17.38
C PHE A 249 15.58 -3.27 -16.82
N TYR A 250 16.07 -2.18 -17.42
CA TYR A 250 17.24 -1.47 -16.90
C TYR A 250 16.95 -0.77 -15.57
N THR A 251 15.76 -0.21 -15.42
CA THR A 251 15.32 0.45 -14.19
C THR A 251 15.28 -0.55 -13.03
N LEU A 252 14.69 -1.72 -13.22
CA LEU A 252 14.63 -2.79 -12.22
C LEU A 252 16.00 -3.41 -11.92
N SER A 253 16.84 -3.61 -12.94
CA SER A 253 18.15 -4.25 -12.76
C SER A 253 19.22 -3.34 -12.13
N LYS A 254 19.02 -2.02 -12.14
CA LYS A 254 20.00 -1.04 -11.66
C LYS A 254 19.41 -0.07 -10.64
N THR A 255 18.51 0.81 -11.07
CA THR A 255 18.00 1.90 -10.22
C THR A 255 17.19 1.34 -9.05
N LEU A 256 16.35 0.34 -9.30
CA LEU A 256 15.45 -0.29 -8.34
C LEU A 256 15.93 -1.64 -7.83
N ALA A 257 17.19 -2.00 -8.07
CA ALA A 257 17.77 -3.23 -7.57
C ALA A 257 17.66 -3.28 -6.03
N PRO A 258 17.06 -4.32 -5.43
CA PRO A 258 16.83 -4.37 -3.99
C PRO A 258 18.11 -4.66 -3.19
N ASN A 259 19.15 -5.20 -3.83
CA ASN A 259 20.41 -5.48 -3.17
C ASN A 259 21.48 -4.45 -3.53
N GLU A 260 22.47 -4.33 -2.67
CA GLU A 260 23.70 -3.59 -2.92
C GLU A 260 24.88 -4.41 -2.40
N PHE A 261 25.89 -4.59 -3.24
CA PHE A 261 27.09 -5.35 -2.90
C PHE A 261 28.34 -4.50 -3.13
N GLU A 262 29.25 -4.50 -2.17
CA GLU A 262 30.55 -3.85 -2.30
C GLU A 262 31.70 -4.70 -1.74
N TYR A 263 32.87 -4.45 -2.32
CA TYR A 263 34.13 -4.92 -1.77
C TYR A 263 34.87 -3.76 -1.09
N THR A 264 34.64 -3.57 0.20
CA THR A 264 35.21 -2.45 0.97
C THR A 264 36.25 -2.99 1.94
N GLY A 265 37.51 -2.57 1.79
CA GLY A 265 38.59 -2.91 2.73
C GLY A 265 38.85 -4.41 2.92
N GLY A 266 38.58 -5.24 1.90
CA GLY A 266 38.75 -6.69 1.98
C GLY A 266 37.59 -7.46 2.64
N ARG A 267 36.58 -6.76 3.16
CA ARG A 267 35.33 -7.36 3.65
C ARG A 267 34.29 -7.34 2.54
N LYS A 268 33.53 -8.43 2.47
CA LYS A 268 32.38 -8.55 1.57
C LYS A 268 31.17 -8.09 2.35
N GLU A 269 30.53 -7.05 1.87
CA GLU A 269 29.28 -6.55 2.44
C GLU A 269 28.18 -6.62 1.39
N GLU A 270 27.04 -7.18 1.79
CA GLU A 270 25.85 -7.27 0.97
C GLU A 270 24.67 -6.78 1.82
N TRP A 271 23.91 -5.86 1.26
CA TRP A 271 22.76 -5.24 1.91
C TRP A 271 21.51 -5.50 1.06
N ASN A 272 20.38 -5.75 1.71
CA ASN A 272 19.09 -6.01 1.05
C ASN A 272 17.99 -5.09 1.61
N LEU A 273 17.23 -4.47 0.71
CA LEU A 273 16.13 -3.58 1.01
C LEU A 273 15.02 -4.26 1.81
N PHE A 274 14.59 -5.45 1.40
CA PHE A 274 13.45 -6.12 2.02
C PHE A 274 13.81 -6.64 3.41
N GLU A 275 14.96 -7.28 3.58
CA GLU A 275 15.45 -7.72 4.88
C GLU A 275 15.60 -6.57 5.89
N SER A 276 15.86 -5.35 5.41
CA SER A 276 16.06 -4.18 6.28
C SER A 276 14.76 -3.53 6.77
N PHE A 277 13.66 -3.66 6.03
CA PHE A 277 12.45 -2.86 6.29
C PHE A 277 11.15 -3.68 6.39
N ILE A 278 11.08 -4.84 5.72
CA ILE A 278 9.94 -5.75 5.80
C ILE A 278 10.10 -6.58 7.07
N GLY A 279 9.38 -6.21 8.12
CA GLY A 279 9.35 -6.93 9.39
C GLY A 279 8.13 -7.84 9.54
N GLU A 280 8.08 -8.61 10.63
CA GLU A 280 6.94 -9.42 11.05
C GLU A 280 5.87 -8.60 11.79
N GLU A 281 5.89 -7.28 11.70
CA GLU A 281 4.96 -6.42 12.42
C GLU A 281 3.53 -6.65 11.89
N ASP A 282 2.68 -7.19 12.75
CA ASP A 282 1.25 -7.37 12.52
C ASP A 282 0.50 -6.31 13.33
N GLY A 283 0.18 -5.18 12.69
CA GLY A 283 -0.53 -4.08 13.34
C GLY A 283 -1.22 -3.16 12.33
N VAL A 284 -2.13 -2.34 12.83
CA VAL A 284 -2.92 -1.38 12.01
C VAL A 284 -2.01 -0.42 11.23
N HIS A 285 -0.81 -0.11 11.75
CA HIS A 285 0.14 0.84 11.17
C HIS A 285 1.37 0.20 10.54
N ASP A 286 1.23 -1.02 10.00
CA ASP A 286 2.34 -1.78 9.42
C ASP A 286 2.96 -1.08 8.20
N LEU A 287 2.14 -0.58 7.28
CA LEU A 287 2.58 0.09 6.06
C LEU A 287 3.18 1.47 6.40
N SER A 288 2.48 2.29 7.19
CA SER A 288 3.02 3.60 7.58
C SER A 288 4.31 3.48 8.40
N GLY A 289 4.39 2.53 9.34
CA GLY A 289 5.59 2.27 10.14
C GLY A 289 6.79 1.83 9.30
N MET A 290 6.58 0.94 8.32
CA MET A 290 7.62 0.56 7.36
C MET A 290 8.14 1.77 6.56
N LEU A 291 7.23 2.60 6.06
CA LEU A 291 7.59 3.77 5.26
C LEU A 291 8.30 4.85 6.09
N GLU A 292 7.92 5.03 7.35
CA GLU A 292 8.58 5.96 8.27
C GLU A 292 10.01 5.49 8.59
N ARG A 293 10.23 4.18 8.81
CA ARG A 293 11.59 3.61 8.95
C ARG A 293 12.44 3.90 7.71
N TRP A 294 11.87 3.74 6.52
CA TRP A 294 12.54 4.07 5.27
C TRP A 294 12.91 5.55 5.19
N GLU A 295 11.98 6.47 5.48
CA GLU A 295 12.24 7.92 5.44
C GLU A 295 13.31 8.35 6.43
N ARG A 296 13.33 7.78 7.65
CA ARG A 296 14.42 7.99 8.60
C ARG A 296 15.76 7.51 8.05
N ALA A 297 15.81 6.32 7.47
CA ALA A 297 17.03 5.79 6.87
C ALA A 297 17.53 6.66 5.70
N VAL A 298 16.64 7.23 4.89
CA VAL A 298 16.97 8.21 3.85
C VAL A 298 17.63 9.44 4.48
N ALA A 299 17.04 10.02 5.54
CA ALA A 299 17.59 11.19 6.21
C ALA A 299 19.03 10.93 6.71
N ILE A 300 19.27 9.80 7.39
CA ILE A 300 20.59 9.38 7.87
C ILE A 300 21.57 9.21 6.69
N ALA A 301 21.16 8.53 5.62
CA ALA A 301 22.00 8.27 4.46
C ALA A 301 22.52 9.56 3.79
N TRP A 302 21.73 10.64 3.80
CA TRP A 302 22.12 11.95 3.27
C TRP A 302 22.93 12.79 4.25
N GLN A 303 22.74 12.64 5.57
CA GLN A 303 23.55 13.32 6.60
C GLN A 303 25.01 12.84 6.62
N HIS A 304 25.28 11.53 6.43
CA HIS A 304 26.65 10.99 6.37
C HIS A 304 27.55 11.63 5.30
N THR A 305 26.95 12.15 4.22
CA THR A 305 27.67 12.88 3.17
C THR A 305 28.13 14.26 3.64
N ARG A 306 27.34 14.92 4.50
CA ARG A 306 27.61 16.26 5.04
C ARG A 306 28.62 16.22 6.19
N ALA A 307 28.52 15.24 7.09
CA ALA A 307 29.48 15.07 8.18
C ALA A 307 30.90 14.70 7.69
N SER A 308 31.01 14.01 6.55
CA SER A 308 32.32 13.76 5.89
C SER A 308 32.96 15.03 5.31
N SER A 309 32.25 16.17 5.28
CA SER A 309 32.74 17.45 4.76
C SER A 309 32.78 18.59 5.79
N SER A 310 32.31 18.38 7.02
CA SER A 310 32.48 19.33 8.13
C SER A 310 32.65 18.62 9.47
N ALA A 311 33.83 18.76 10.08
CA ALA A 311 34.09 18.32 11.45
C ALA A 311 33.31 19.18 12.45
N SER A 312 32.14 18.70 12.88
CA SER A 312 31.52 19.00 14.17
C SER A 312 30.20 18.24 14.26
N VAL A 313 30.13 17.24 15.14
CA VAL A 313 28.88 16.58 15.51
C VAL A 313 28.67 16.85 16.99
N SER A 314 27.63 17.63 17.29
CA SER A 314 27.05 17.72 18.63
C SER A 314 26.28 16.44 18.92
N SER A 315 26.58 15.86 20.08
CA SER A 315 26.10 14.60 20.61
C SER A 315 24.68 14.69 21.16
N GLU A 316 23.66 14.33 20.38
CA GLU A 316 22.30 14.06 20.90
C GLU A 316 21.54 12.90 20.19
N GLU A 317 22.16 12.15 19.26
CA GLU A 317 21.49 11.03 18.56
C GLU A 317 22.18 9.69 18.87
N GLU A 318 22.03 9.18 20.09
CA GLU A 318 22.72 7.95 20.56
C GLU A 318 21.99 6.62 20.31
N ASP A 319 20.79 6.61 19.72
CA ASP A 319 19.99 5.35 19.60
C ASP A 319 19.68 4.89 18.16
N GLN A 320 20.18 5.57 17.11
CA GLN A 320 19.99 5.09 15.74
C GLN A 320 21.19 4.27 15.25
N PRO A 321 20.99 3.00 14.84
CA PRO A 321 22.09 2.20 14.31
C PRO A 321 22.65 2.87 13.06
N ALA A 322 23.94 3.22 13.11
CA ALA A 322 24.61 3.85 12.00
C ALA A 322 24.50 2.99 10.73
N LEU A 323 24.06 3.59 9.62
CA LEU A 323 24.00 2.90 8.34
C LEU A 323 25.42 2.58 7.86
N THR A 324 25.62 1.36 7.36
CA THR A 324 26.88 1.01 6.71
C THR A 324 27.05 1.80 5.40
N PRO A 325 28.28 1.97 4.89
CA PRO A 325 28.50 2.65 3.61
C PRO A 325 27.73 2.01 2.45
N THR A 326 27.66 0.67 2.44
CA THR A 326 26.90 -0.11 1.46
C THR A 326 25.41 0.20 1.55
N ALA A 327 24.82 0.15 2.75
CA ALA A 327 23.40 0.48 2.97
C ALA A 327 23.09 1.93 2.58
N ALA A 328 23.93 2.90 2.98
CA ALA A 328 23.74 4.30 2.67
C ALA A 328 23.78 4.57 1.15
N ARG A 329 24.69 3.91 0.40
CA ARG A 329 24.71 4.01 -1.07
C ARG A 329 23.45 3.43 -1.68
N ALA A 330 23.02 2.26 -1.24
CA ALA A 330 21.81 1.61 -1.71
C ALA A 330 20.57 2.49 -1.51
N ILE A 331 20.40 3.03 -0.29
CA ILE A 331 19.29 3.90 0.09
C ILE A 331 19.27 5.17 -0.77
N ARG A 332 20.41 5.82 -1.01
CA ARG A 332 20.48 7.00 -1.89
C ARG A 332 20.08 6.65 -3.33
N ARG A 333 20.57 5.53 -3.87
CA ARG A 333 20.20 5.04 -5.21
C ARG A 333 18.69 4.80 -5.30
N LEU A 334 18.14 4.11 -4.32
CA LEU A 334 16.71 3.79 -4.23
C LEU A 334 15.85 5.02 -3.89
N SER A 335 16.43 6.12 -3.42
CA SER A 335 15.72 7.41 -3.25
C SER A 335 15.47 8.14 -4.57
N ALA A 336 16.08 7.69 -5.68
CA ALA A 336 15.81 8.25 -7.00
C ALA A 336 14.36 7.97 -7.42
N ILE A 337 13.74 8.91 -8.14
CA ILE A 337 12.38 8.81 -8.66
C ILE A 337 12.44 8.47 -10.14
N PRO A 338 12.09 7.23 -10.56
CA PRO A 338 12.10 6.88 -11.97
C PRO A 338 10.90 7.51 -12.69
N THR A 339 11.17 8.42 -13.64
CA THR A 339 10.15 9.09 -14.45
C THR A 339 9.85 8.32 -15.73
N PRO A 340 8.66 8.51 -16.34
CA PRO A 340 8.36 7.95 -17.66
C PRO A 340 9.33 8.47 -18.72
N GLN A 341 9.72 7.62 -19.67
CA GLN A 341 10.45 8.11 -20.84
C GLN A 341 9.53 9.01 -21.68
N SER A 342 10.07 10.13 -22.15
CA SER A 342 9.46 10.86 -23.26
C SER A 342 9.45 9.95 -24.47
N VAL A 343 8.26 9.66 -25.00
CA VAL A 343 8.14 9.04 -26.33
C VAL A 343 8.53 10.12 -27.32
N GLU A 344 9.72 10.02 -27.91
CA GLU A 344 10.12 10.82 -29.07
C GLU A 344 9.41 10.34 -30.34
#